data_AF-A0A3F2YXP9-F1
#
_entry.id   AF-A0A3F2YXP9-F1
#
_cell.length_a   1.000
_cell.length_b   1.000
_cell.length_c   1.000
_cell.angle_alpha   90.00
_cell.angle_beta   90.00
_cell.angle_gamma   90.00
#
_symmetry.space_group_name_H-M   'P 1'
#
loop_
_entity.id
_entity.type
_entity.pdbx_description
1 polymer ?
#
loop_
_entity_poly.entity_id
_entity_poly.type
_entity_poly.pdbx_seq_one_letter_code
_entity_poly.pdbx_strand_id
1 'polypeptide(L)'
;MNSLRIVCGLFLVLPFSVSDPRKSIRYQPPKPRFEIFDPQGLIVWINADPGISSFTFHGKLNQQFTQHYDVGRWAQTITKIKNGRYLFIDREAKLVPGDTIFYRTVIVRNGQTYRTNSGSFTVQELRPAATPPPTSGSNFAVRSATTEMSYPYVLTPNERRTKDVRSTATQTDEFEDRMAKGCTKGYTTVNGQTVCDGQSLFEDDFNGHTLDMQKWRIENRFASDPDNEFVVYADFKDNIRVQNGKLAIRPTLFEEKFGPGATTKQFRFAEECTGHRSSRDCIRDTKIDFDMIPPVLTAQITTINSFRFMYGRVLIRAKLPVGNWIFPQLYLIPASDFYGRDGYASGLMRVAFVPGGPRLRNQLSGGLIVSDREPLRCSKMCTLTRNVQWNADYHEYGLKWTPEGIWMEVDGEVYCKIDPGEGFHKDILASKPQIANLWRLSGTRMAPFDKEFYLGLGVGVGGHNDFHQFEGKPWKDLGVKAMYTFWNARDSWYPTWNVNSTMLIDFVRVFGV
;
A
#
# COMPACT_ATOMS: atom_id res chain seq x y z
N MET A 1 -51.51 81.38 -38.96
CA MET A 1 -50.66 82.14 -39.90
C MET A 1 -49.20 81.81 -39.61
N ASN A 2 -48.43 81.57 -40.67
CA ASN A 2 -46.97 81.42 -40.76
C ASN A 2 -46.36 80.19 -40.05
N SER A 3 -45.91 79.15 -40.78
CA SER A 3 -44.80 79.03 -41.74
C SER A 3 -43.40 79.20 -41.15
N LEU A 4 -42.56 78.20 -41.46
CA LEU A 4 -41.08 78.13 -41.59
C LEU A 4 -40.41 77.20 -40.56
N ARG A 5 -39.43 76.35 -40.89
CA ARG A 5 -38.85 75.85 -42.17
C ARG A 5 -37.87 74.71 -41.77
N ILE A 6 -37.77 73.70 -42.64
CA ILE A 6 -36.55 72.98 -43.09
C ILE A 6 -35.58 72.46 -42.02
N VAL A 7 -35.32 71.13 -42.03
CA VAL A 7 -34.01 70.55 -42.45
C VAL A 7 -34.25 69.13 -43.00
N CYS A 8 -33.75 68.89 -44.21
CA CYS A 8 -33.62 67.59 -44.84
C CYS A 8 -32.33 66.92 -44.32
N GLY A 9 -32.43 65.70 -43.79
CA GLY A 9 -31.28 64.89 -43.41
C GLY A 9 -31.55 63.43 -43.75
N LEU A 10 -30.73 62.86 -44.63
CA LEU A 10 -30.74 61.45 -45.03
C LEU A 10 -30.80 60.53 -43.79
N PHE A 11 -31.87 59.75 -43.67
CA PHE A 11 -31.86 58.56 -42.80
C PHE A 11 -31.17 57.42 -43.55
N LEU A 12 -29.86 57.30 -43.35
CA LEU A 12 -29.14 56.06 -43.60
C LEU A 12 -29.61 55.06 -42.53
N VAL A 13 -30.36 54.04 -42.95
CA VAL A 13 -30.73 52.91 -42.10
C VAL A 13 -29.46 52.12 -41.81
N LEU A 14 -28.73 52.54 -40.78
CA LEU A 14 -27.78 51.66 -40.10
C LEU A 14 -28.61 50.73 -39.22
N PRO A 15 -28.55 49.40 -39.40
CA PRO A 15 -29.09 48.51 -38.39
C PRO A 15 -28.30 48.79 -37.12
N PHE A 16 -28.96 49.40 -36.14
CA PHE A 16 -28.50 49.32 -34.76
C PHE A 16 -28.47 47.83 -34.43
N SER A 17 -27.30 47.23 -34.57
CA SER A 17 -26.93 46.08 -33.76
C SER A 17 -27.01 46.61 -32.33
N VAL A 18 -28.18 46.41 -31.72
CA VAL A 18 -28.27 46.29 -30.27
C VAL A 18 -27.34 45.13 -29.96
N SER A 19 -26.11 45.46 -29.61
CA SER A 19 -25.20 44.53 -28.99
C SER A 19 -25.92 44.02 -27.75
N ASP A 20 -26.42 42.78 -27.84
CA ASP A 20 -27.00 42.04 -26.74
C ASP A 20 -26.10 42.20 -25.51
N PRO A 21 -26.61 42.66 -24.35
CA PRO A 21 -25.83 42.72 -23.12
C PRO A 21 -25.37 41.33 -22.64
N ARG A 22 -25.75 40.25 -23.35
CA ARG A 22 -25.36 38.87 -23.06
C ARG A 22 -24.17 38.33 -23.85
N LYS A 23 -23.23 39.18 -24.30
CA LYS A 23 -21.85 38.70 -24.49
C LYS A 23 -21.07 38.85 -23.19
N SER A 24 -21.40 38.02 -22.21
CA SER A 24 -20.43 37.71 -21.16
C SER A 24 -19.21 37.11 -21.86
N ILE A 25 -18.06 37.77 -21.80
CA ILE A 25 -16.80 37.18 -22.27
C ILE A 25 -16.58 35.94 -21.39
N ARG A 26 -16.87 34.76 -21.95
CA ARG A 26 -16.67 33.48 -21.25
C ARG A 26 -15.18 33.40 -20.89
N TYR A 27 -14.88 33.29 -19.60
CA TYR A 27 -13.50 33.22 -19.11
C TYR A 27 -12.75 32.10 -19.84
N GLN A 28 -11.61 32.45 -20.43
CA GLN A 28 -10.72 31.50 -21.08
C GLN A 28 -9.55 31.18 -20.13
N PRO A 29 -9.43 29.92 -19.67
CA PRO A 29 -8.31 29.50 -18.84
C PRO A 29 -6.95 29.81 -19.51
N PRO A 30 -5.97 30.39 -18.79
CA PRO A 30 -4.64 30.60 -19.33
C PRO A 30 -3.95 29.27 -19.65
N LYS A 31 -3.17 29.25 -20.73
CA LYS A 31 -2.29 28.10 -21.03
C LYS A 31 -1.10 28.09 -20.06
N PRO A 32 -0.71 26.92 -19.52
CA PRO A 32 0.47 26.82 -18.67
C PRO A 32 1.76 27.07 -19.48
N ARG A 33 2.76 27.61 -18.79
CA ARG A 33 4.12 27.81 -19.31
C ARG A 33 5.06 26.81 -18.65
N PHE A 34 6.09 26.41 -19.40
CA PHE A 34 7.02 25.36 -19.03
C PHE A 34 8.45 25.91 -18.99
N GLU A 35 9.20 25.55 -17.96
CA GLU A 35 10.64 25.82 -17.85
C GLU A 35 11.34 24.51 -17.46
N ILE A 36 12.28 24.07 -18.30
CA ILE A 36 12.96 22.78 -18.17
C ILE A 36 14.44 23.09 -17.93
N PHE A 37 15.06 22.39 -16.98
CA PHE A 37 16.41 22.68 -16.50
C PHE A 37 17.39 21.53 -16.74
N ASP A 38 18.64 21.88 -17.01
CA ASP A 38 19.80 20.98 -17.09
C ASP A 38 20.55 20.99 -15.74
N PRO A 39 20.90 19.83 -15.14
CA PRO A 39 20.70 18.45 -15.63
C PRO A 39 19.31 17.86 -15.37
N GLN A 40 18.50 18.50 -14.52
CA GLN A 40 17.14 18.05 -14.19
C GLN A 40 16.31 19.19 -13.61
N GLY A 41 15.01 19.14 -13.84
CA GLY A 41 14.04 20.06 -13.28
C GLY A 41 12.96 20.45 -14.29
N LEU A 42 11.72 20.48 -13.83
CA LEU A 42 10.55 20.93 -14.57
C LEU A 42 9.75 21.89 -13.69
N ILE A 43 9.48 23.09 -14.20
CA ILE A 43 8.54 24.02 -13.61
C ILE A 43 7.40 24.25 -14.60
N VAL A 44 6.16 24.13 -14.12
CA VAL A 44 4.96 24.45 -14.88
C VAL A 44 4.15 25.49 -14.13
N TRP A 45 3.75 26.57 -14.80
CA TRP A 45 3.10 27.67 -14.10
C TRP A 45 2.06 28.44 -14.93
N ILE A 46 1.14 29.08 -14.21
CA ILE A 46 0.25 30.14 -14.72
C ILE A 46 0.35 31.39 -13.82
N ASN A 47 0.06 32.56 -14.39
CA ASN A 47 -0.04 33.79 -13.59
C ASN A 47 -1.23 33.71 -12.64
N ALA A 48 -1.08 34.27 -11.44
CA ALA A 48 -2.19 34.44 -10.52
C ALA A 48 -3.18 35.47 -11.07
N ASP A 49 -4.46 35.15 -10.97
CA ASP A 49 -5.58 36.04 -11.23
C ASP A 49 -6.45 36.06 -9.96
N PRO A 50 -6.96 37.23 -9.51
CA PRO A 50 -7.69 37.33 -8.24
C PRO A 50 -8.90 36.39 -8.11
N GLY A 51 -9.48 35.95 -9.23
CA GLY A 51 -10.59 35.02 -9.20
C GLY A 51 -10.16 33.56 -9.07
N ILE A 52 -8.92 33.20 -9.42
CA ILE A 52 -8.46 31.81 -9.37
C ILE A 52 -8.21 31.40 -7.92
N SER A 53 -8.79 30.28 -7.50
CA SER A 53 -8.55 29.68 -6.18
C SER A 53 -7.66 28.43 -6.25
N SER A 54 -7.62 27.74 -7.40
CA SER A 54 -6.70 26.63 -7.61
C SER A 54 -6.34 26.40 -9.08
N PHE A 55 -5.15 25.84 -9.27
CA PHE A 55 -4.62 25.37 -10.55
C PHE A 55 -4.17 23.91 -10.41
N THR A 56 -4.84 23.00 -11.10
CA THR A 56 -4.44 21.59 -11.18
C THR A 56 -3.74 21.34 -12.51
N PHE A 57 -2.53 20.81 -12.44
CA PHE A 57 -1.76 20.36 -13.60
C PHE A 57 -1.70 18.84 -13.63
N HIS A 58 -2.05 18.25 -14.76
CA HIS A 58 -1.74 16.86 -15.06
C HIS A 58 -0.89 16.77 -16.31
N GLY A 59 0.16 15.95 -16.31
CA GLY A 59 1.04 15.76 -17.45
C GLY A 59 1.49 14.30 -17.62
N LYS A 60 1.59 13.85 -18.87
CA LYS A 60 2.18 12.58 -19.28
C LYS A 60 3.39 12.84 -20.17
N LEU A 61 4.45 12.08 -19.96
CA LEU A 61 5.63 12.15 -20.82
C LEU A 61 5.46 11.18 -21.99
N ASN A 62 5.61 11.68 -23.22
CA ASN A 62 5.60 10.94 -24.48
C ASN A 62 4.35 10.06 -24.71
N GLN A 63 3.25 10.37 -24.02
CA GLN A 63 2.01 9.62 -24.11
C GLN A 63 0.79 10.56 -24.05
N GLN A 64 -0.12 10.46 -25.02
CA GLN A 64 -1.37 11.22 -25.02
C GLN A 64 -2.36 10.70 -23.98
N PHE A 65 -3.24 11.58 -23.50
CA PHE A 65 -4.40 11.15 -22.72
C PHE A 65 -5.43 10.50 -23.64
N THR A 66 -5.75 9.24 -23.39
CA THR A 66 -6.76 8.50 -24.16
C THR A 66 -8.14 8.54 -23.50
N GLN A 67 -8.21 8.84 -22.20
CA GLN A 67 -9.45 8.88 -21.42
C GLN A 67 -9.52 10.13 -20.55
N HIS A 68 -10.72 10.67 -20.32
CA HIS A 68 -10.91 11.97 -19.67
C HIS A 68 -10.56 12.01 -18.16
N TYR A 69 -10.41 10.84 -17.50
CA TYR A 69 -10.03 10.71 -16.09
C TYR A 69 -8.57 10.27 -15.88
N ASP A 70 -7.85 9.95 -16.96
CA ASP A 70 -6.48 9.43 -16.93
C ASP A 70 -5.50 10.41 -16.27
N VAL A 71 -4.93 10.07 -15.11
CA VAL A 71 -3.96 10.92 -14.41
C VAL A 71 -2.55 10.53 -14.84
N GLY A 72 -1.82 11.50 -15.39
CA GLY A 72 -0.48 11.28 -15.93
C GLY A 72 0.61 11.21 -14.86
N ARG A 73 1.85 11.04 -15.31
CA ARG A 73 3.08 11.06 -14.49
C ARG A 73 3.11 12.21 -13.48
N TRP A 74 2.67 13.39 -13.90
CA TRP A 74 2.53 14.56 -13.04
C TRP A 74 1.05 14.81 -12.79
N ALA A 75 0.66 14.99 -11.53
CA ALA A 75 -0.71 15.31 -11.14
C ALA A 75 -0.70 16.05 -9.80
N GLN A 76 -0.95 17.35 -9.81
CA GLN A 76 -0.96 18.14 -8.58
C GLN A 76 -1.93 19.32 -8.67
N THR A 77 -2.63 19.59 -7.57
CA THR A 77 -3.43 20.80 -7.38
C THR A 77 -2.65 21.82 -6.56
N ILE A 78 -2.44 23.01 -7.12
CA ILE A 78 -1.73 24.12 -6.52
C ILE A 78 -2.75 25.17 -6.08
N THR A 79 -2.81 25.44 -4.78
CA THR A 79 -3.69 26.45 -4.17
C THR A 79 -2.93 27.66 -3.64
N LYS A 80 -1.60 27.53 -3.44
CA LYS A 80 -0.74 28.60 -2.91
C LYS A 80 -0.08 29.37 -4.06
N ILE A 81 -0.16 30.70 -4.01
CA ILE A 81 0.53 31.60 -4.94
C ILE A 81 1.94 31.89 -4.40
N LYS A 82 2.95 31.80 -5.27
CA LYS A 82 4.32 32.23 -4.97
C LYS A 82 4.80 33.14 -6.09
N ASN A 83 5.29 34.34 -5.73
CA ASN A 83 5.76 35.36 -6.68
C ASN A 83 4.74 35.68 -7.80
N GLY A 84 3.45 35.78 -7.43
CA GLY A 84 2.37 36.09 -8.38
C GLY A 84 2.02 34.95 -9.35
N ARG A 85 2.44 33.71 -9.08
CA ARG A 85 2.16 32.53 -9.93
C ARG A 85 1.65 31.34 -9.12
N TYR A 86 0.90 30.47 -9.77
CA TYR A 86 0.70 29.08 -9.33
C TYR A 86 1.78 28.22 -9.97
N LEU A 87 2.64 27.60 -9.15
CA LEU A 87 3.78 26.81 -9.65
C LEU A 87 3.66 25.34 -9.25
N PHE A 88 3.71 24.49 -10.25
CA PHE A 88 4.11 23.10 -10.14
C PHE A 88 5.64 23.03 -10.30
N ILE A 89 6.32 22.29 -9.43
CA ILE A 89 7.78 22.12 -9.45
C ILE A 89 8.11 20.65 -9.24
N ASP A 90 8.79 20.04 -10.20
CA ASP A 90 9.43 18.74 -10.08
C ASP A 90 10.94 18.95 -10.26
N ARG A 91 11.72 18.76 -9.19
CA ARG A 91 13.18 18.96 -9.21
C ARG A 91 13.96 17.77 -9.75
N GLU A 92 13.27 16.64 -9.97
CA GLU A 92 13.87 15.36 -10.34
C GLU A 92 13.53 14.97 -11.78
N ALA A 93 12.64 15.72 -12.44
CA ALA A 93 12.32 15.55 -13.86
C ALA A 93 13.58 15.70 -14.74
N LYS A 94 14.11 14.56 -15.19
CA LYS A 94 15.13 14.47 -16.25
C LYS A 94 14.42 14.41 -17.59
N LEU A 95 14.47 15.51 -18.34
CA LEU A 95 13.85 15.65 -19.67
C LEU A 95 14.92 15.99 -20.69
N VAL A 96 14.80 15.43 -21.89
CA VAL A 96 15.74 15.68 -23.00
C VAL A 96 15.04 16.38 -24.16
N PRO A 97 15.77 17.14 -25.01
CA PRO A 97 15.20 17.70 -26.22
C PRO A 97 14.51 16.63 -27.07
N GLY A 98 13.28 16.90 -27.51
CA GLY A 98 12.42 15.96 -28.22
C GLY A 98 11.33 15.30 -27.36
N ASP A 99 11.48 15.29 -26.04
CA ASP A 99 10.42 14.82 -25.13
C ASP A 99 9.17 15.70 -25.26
N THR A 100 7.99 15.08 -25.26
CA THR A 100 6.70 15.77 -25.33
C THR A 100 5.87 15.51 -24.09
N ILE A 101 5.53 16.58 -23.38
CA ILE A 101 4.61 16.57 -22.24
C ILE A 101 3.20 16.81 -22.77
N PHE A 102 2.36 15.79 -22.76
CA PHE A 102 0.92 15.94 -22.97
C PHE A 102 0.29 16.33 -21.65
N TYR A 103 -0.48 17.42 -21.62
CA TYR A 103 -1.02 17.95 -20.37
C TYR A 103 -2.51 18.30 -20.43
N ARG A 104 -3.15 18.32 -19.27
CA ARG A 104 -4.48 18.90 -19.06
C ARG A 104 -4.46 19.75 -17.80
N THR A 105 -5.27 20.81 -17.78
CA THR A 105 -5.35 21.70 -16.63
C THR A 105 -6.78 21.88 -16.16
N VAL A 106 -6.95 22.01 -14.86
CA VAL A 106 -8.23 22.36 -14.23
C VAL A 106 -8.00 23.62 -13.39
N ILE A 107 -8.79 24.66 -13.65
CA ILE A 107 -8.71 25.92 -12.93
C ILE A 107 -10.04 26.15 -12.24
N VAL A 108 -10.01 26.36 -10.91
CA VAL A 108 -11.19 26.82 -10.18
C VAL A 108 -11.09 28.33 -10.05
N ARG A 109 -12.08 29.04 -10.57
CA ARG A 109 -12.17 30.51 -10.52
C ARG A 109 -13.54 30.94 -10.02
N ASN A 110 -13.60 31.75 -8.96
CA ASN A 110 -14.84 32.20 -8.31
C ASN A 110 -15.81 31.04 -8.01
N GLY A 111 -15.28 29.91 -7.56
CA GLY A 111 -16.06 28.69 -7.26
C GLY A 111 -16.49 27.87 -8.48
N GLN A 112 -16.21 28.32 -9.71
CA GLN A 112 -16.52 27.60 -10.93
C GLN A 112 -15.29 26.88 -11.51
N THR A 113 -15.49 25.63 -11.92
CA THR A 113 -14.41 24.78 -12.47
C THR A 113 -14.35 24.88 -13.99
N TYR A 114 -13.17 25.25 -14.50
CA TYR A 114 -12.85 25.30 -15.91
C TYR A 114 -11.83 24.22 -16.26
N ARG A 115 -12.21 23.29 -17.14
CA ARG A 115 -11.34 22.23 -17.64
C ARG A 115 -10.83 22.62 -19.02
N THR A 116 -9.52 22.58 -19.22
CA THR A 116 -8.95 22.76 -20.57
C THR A 116 -8.92 21.43 -21.32
N ASN A 117 -9.10 21.49 -22.64
CA ASN A 117 -8.79 20.34 -23.50
C ASN A 117 -7.31 19.97 -23.38
N SER A 118 -6.97 18.72 -23.70
CA SER A 118 -5.60 18.21 -23.70
C SER A 118 -4.70 19.07 -24.60
N GLY A 119 -3.57 19.52 -24.07
CA GLY A 119 -2.51 20.23 -24.78
C GLY A 119 -1.22 19.41 -24.82
N SER A 120 -0.23 19.89 -25.55
CA SER A 120 1.12 19.30 -25.57
C SER A 120 2.19 20.39 -25.54
N PHE A 121 3.35 20.05 -24.96
CA PHE A 121 4.55 20.87 -24.95
C PHE A 121 5.74 19.97 -25.29
N THR A 122 6.50 20.32 -26.32
CA THR A 122 7.71 19.57 -26.71
C THR A 122 8.95 20.34 -26.25
N VAL A 123 9.85 19.65 -25.56
CA VAL A 123 11.11 20.20 -25.06
C VAL A 123 12.02 20.51 -26.25
N GLN A 124 12.31 21.80 -26.44
CA GLN A 124 13.25 22.24 -27.49
C GLN A 124 14.63 22.50 -26.91
N GLU A 125 14.72 23.22 -25.79
CA GLU A 125 15.97 23.64 -25.16
C GLU A 125 15.88 23.54 -23.63
N LEU A 126 17.01 23.28 -22.98
CA LEU A 126 17.14 23.18 -21.51
C LEU A 126 17.78 24.47 -20.97
N ARG A 127 17.27 24.95 -19.83
CA ARG A 127 17.84 26.12 -19.13
C ARG A 127 18.93 25.67 -18.15
N PRO A 128 20.04 26.39 -18.03
CA PRO A 128 20.98 26.18 -16.93
C PRO A 128 20.27 26.40 -15.59
N ALA A 129 20.39 25.46 -14.65
CA ALA A 129 19.88 25.66 -13.30
C ALA A 129 20.60 26.85 -12.64
N ALA A 130 19.87 27.90 -12.27
CA ALA A 130 20.45 29.07 -11.60
C ALA A 130 21.06 28.64 -10.25
N THR A 131 22.38 28.76 -10.14
CA THR A 131 23.12 28.51 -8.90
C THR A 131 22.75 29.59 -7.87
N PRO A 132 22.34 29.26 -6.64
CA PRO A 132 22.27 30.26 -5.58
C PRO A 132 23.68 30.82 -5.33
N PRO A 133 23.83 32.13 -5.05
CA PRO A 133 25.13 32.69 -4.73
C PRO A 133 25.68 32.05 -3.44
N PRO A 134 26.99 31.84 -3.34
CA PRO A 134 27.60 31.31 -2.12
C PRO A 134 27.38 32.30 -0.99
N THR A 135 26.76 31.82 0.10
CA THR A 135 26.72 32.54 1.36
C THR A 135 28.14 32.80 1.82
N SER A 136 28.47 34.08 1.95
CA SER A 136 29.75 34.61 2.37
C SER A 136 30.15 34.11 3.76
N GLY A 137 31.24 33.34 3.79
CA GLY A 137 32.35 33.40 4.75
C GLY A 137 32.07 33.50 6.25
N SER A 138 32.44 32.46 6.98
CA SER A 138 33.49 32.65 7.99
C SER A 138 34.43 31.44 8.01
N ASN A 139 35.71 31.77 7.90
CA ASN A 139 36.94 30.98 7.98
C ASN A 139 36.82 29.66 8.78
N PHE A 140 37.42 28.55 8.36
CA PHE A 140 38.86 28.34 8.47
C PHE A 140 39.40 27.28 7.49
N ALA A 141 40.64 27.56 7.08
CA ALA A 141 41.58 26.86 6.20
C ALA A 141 41.46 25.34 5.99
N VAL A 142 41.59 24.98 4.70
CA VAL A 142 42.03 23.68 4.19
C VAL A 142 43.45 23.38 4.68
N ARG A 143 43.69 22.18 5.23
CA ARG A 143 44.96 21.46 5.06
C ARG A 143 44.72 19.96 4.88
N SER A 144 45.54 19.42 3.99
CA SER A 144 45.53 18.10 3.37
C SER A 144 45.69 16.91 4.32
N ALA A 145 45.31 15.75 3.76
CA ALA A 145 45.53 14.40 4.25
C ALA A 145 46.96 14.11 4.71
N THR A 146 47.09 13.31 5.78
CA THR A 146 47.84 12.04 5.82
C THR A 146 47.78 11.40 7.22
N THR A 147 47.90 10.07 7.20
CA THR A 147 48.48 9.17 8.24
C THR A 147 47.66 8.75 9.46
N GLU A 148 47.56 7.43 9.55
CA GLU A 148 47.26 6.58 10.69
C GLU A 148 48.10 6.91 11.93
N MET A 149 47.52 6.75 13.12
CA MET A 149 47.88 5.68 14.08
C MET A 149 47.19 5.86 15.44
N SER A 150 46.62 4.74 15.90
CA SER A 150 46.65 4.15 17.25
C SER A 150 46.30 4.98 18.49
N TYR A 151 45.51 4.39 19.39
CA TYR A 151 45.93 4.02 20.76
C TYR A 151 44.88 3.10 21.42
N PRO A 152 45.22 2.37 22.51
CA PRO A 152 45.09 0.91 22.55
C PRO A 152 44.10 0.42 23.63
N TYR A 153 43.67 -0.83 23.51
CA TYR A 153 43.17 -1.60 24.66
C TYR A 153 44.04 -2.84 24.86
N VAL A 154 44.65 -2.89 26.04
CA VAL A 154 45.50 -3.97 26.55
C VAL A 154 44.61 -5.09 27.07
N LEU A 155 44.79 -6.30 26.55
CA LEU A 155 44.28 -7.54 27.12
C LEU A 155 45.32 -8.13 28.09
N THR A 156 44.85 -8.72 29.18
CA THR A 156 45.62 -9.66 30.00
C THR A 156 45.05 -11.08 29.85
N PRO A 157 45.88 -12.10 29.62
CA PRO A 157 45.44 -13.49 29.45
C PRO A 157 45.62 -14.32 30.74
N ASN A 158 44.64 -15.18 31.08
CA ASN A 158 44.84 -16.64 31.05
C ASN A 158 43.60 -17.46 31.49
N GLU A 159 43.26 -18.40 30.60
CA GLU A 159 42.87 -19.81 30.82
C GLU A 159 41.76 -20.20 31.82
N ARG A 160 40.67 -20.78 31.29
CA ARG A 160 40.38 -22.24 31.34
C ARG A 160 39.08 -22.63 30.61
N ARG A 161 39.27 -23.32 29.49
CA ARG A 161 38.58 -24.55 29.02
C ARG A 161 37.17 -24.90 29.55
N THR A 162 36.16 -24.78 28.67
CA THR A 162 35.05 -25.75 28.44
C THR A 162 34.45 -25.47 27.05
N LYS A 163 34.86 -26.19 26.00
CA LYS A 163 34.13 -27.25 25.28
C LYS A 163 32.71 -26.90 24.75
N ASP A 164 32.64 -26.94 23.41
CA ASP A 164 31.52 -27.27 22.52
C ASP A 164 30.39 -26.24 22.29
N VAL A 165 30.59 -25.39 21.29
CA VAL A 165 29.52 -24.92 20.38
C VAL A 165 30.02 -25.07 18.94
N ARG A 166 29.41 -25.99 18.21
CA ARG A 166 29.72 -26.27 16.80
C ARG A 166 29.12 -25.15 15.94
N SER A 167 30.04 -24.34 15.41
CA SER A 167 29.97 -23.35 14.33
C SER A 167 28.69 -23.28 13.46
N THR A 168 28.12 -22.08 13.42
CA THR A 168 27.09 -21.57 12.50
C THR A 168 27.66 -21.08 11.15
N ALA A 169 28.89 -21.48 10.78
CA ALA A 169 29.59 -20.95 9.60
C ALA A 169 29.47 -21.79 8.32
N THR A 170 28.55 -22.77 8.25
CA THR A 170 28.44 -23.67 7.08
C THR A 170 27.28 -23.38 6.13
N GLN A 171 26.42 -22.38 6.39
CA GLN A 171 25.30 -22.05 5.50
C GLN A 171 25.60 -20.96 4.46
N THR A 172 26.69 -20.21 4.61
CA THR A 172 27.12 -19.23 3.60
C THR A 172 27.91 -19.87 2.45
N ASP A 173 28.63 -20.96 2.71
CA ASP A 173 29.43 -21.64 1.67
C ASP A 173 28.57 -22.45 0.67
N GLU A 174 27.40 -22.96 1.08
CA GLU A 174 26.48 -23.67 0.17
C GLU A 174 25.68 -22.73 -0.75
N PHE A 175 25.52 -21.46 -0.38
CA PHE A 175 24.78 -20.48 -1.19
C PHE A 175 25.65 -19.88 -2.30
N GLU A 176 26.93 -19.59 -2.01
CA GLU A 176 27.88 -19.13 -3.04
C GLU A 176 28.31 -20.26 -3.99
N ASP A 177 28.41 -21.51 -3.53
CA ASP A 177 28.71 -22.66 -4.41
C ASP A 177 27.52 -23.04 -5.33
N ARG A 178 26.29 -22.66 -4.97
CA ARG A 178 25.10 -22.82 -5.83
C ARG A 178 25.01 -21.76 -6.92
N MET A 179 25.45 -20.53 -6.68
CA MET A 179 25.55 -19.49 -7.73
C MET A 179 26.65 -19.81 -8.76
N ALA A 180 27.63 -20.65 -8.40
CA ALA A 180 28.66 -21.14 -9.31
C ALA A 180 28.19 -22.30 -10.23
N LYS A 181 27.02 -22.90 -9.98
CA LYS A 181 26.40 -23.91 -10.84
C LYS A 181 25.20 -23.30 -11.57
N GLY A 182 25.13 -23.50 -12.89
CA GLY A 182 24.08 -22.93 -13.74
C GLY A 182 22.65 -23.13 -13.19
N CYS A 183 21.76 -22.20 -13.58
CA CYS A 183 20.35 -22.16 -13.22
C CYS A 183 19.69 -23.55 -13.19
N THR A 184 19.41 -24.08 -12.00
CA THR A 184 18.55 -25.25 -11.86
C THR A 184 17.11 -24.78 -12.04
N LYS A 185 16.38 -25.39 -12.98
CA LYS A 185 15.02 -24.97 -13.33
C LYS A 185 14.09 -25.17 -12.13
N GLY A 186 13.54 -24.08 -11.59
CA GLY A 186 12.56 -24.10 -10.52
C GLY A 186 11.13 -24.29 -11.02
N TYR A 187 10.20 -24.41 -10.07
CA TYR A 187 8.75 -24.36 -10.27
C TYR A 187 8.22 -22.94 -10.27
N THR A 188 8.93 -22.02 -9.60
CA THR A 188 8.46 -20.64 -9.46
C THR A 188 8.28 -19.95 -10.80
N THR A 189 7.17 -19.23 -10.95
CA THR A 189 6.93 -18.32 -12.06
C THR A 189 6.64 -16.91 -11.58
N VAL A 190 7.23 -15.92 -12.25
CA VAL A 190 6.95 -14.48 -12.05
C VAL A 190 6.52 -13.90 -13.39
N ASN A 191 5.34 -13.29 -13.46
CA ASN A 191 4.76 -12.77 -14.71
C ASN A 191 4.73 -13.83 -15.84
N GLY A 192 4.44 -15.08 -15.49
CA GLY A 192 4.41 -16.21 -16.42
C GLY A 192 5.77 -16.77 -16.86
N GLN A 193 6.90 -16.24 -16.38
CA GLN A 193 8.24 -16.74 -16.69
C GLN A 193 8.80 -17.59 -15.55
N THR A 194 9.32 -18.78 -15.87
CA THR A 194 10.00 -19.64 -14.89
C THR A 194 11.34 -19.06 -14.47
N VAL A 195 11.64 -19.13 -13.18
CA VAL A 195 12.89 -18.63 -12.57
C VAL A 195 13.72 -19.79 -12.00
N CYS A 196 14.97 -19.51 -11.64
CA CYS A 196 15.86 -20.54 -11.07
C CYS A 196 15.48 -20.84 -9.62
N ASP A 197 15.68 -22.10 -9.19
CA ASP A 197 15.64 -22.45 -7.77
C ASP A 197 16.65 -21.61 -6.98
N GLY A 198 16.24 -21.10 -5.82
CA GLY A 198 17.04 -20.25 -4.95
C GLY A 198 17.25 -18.80 -5.44
N GLN A 199 16.78 -18.43 -6.63
CA GLN A 199 16.91 -17.06 -7.14
C GLN A 199 16.16 -16.07 -6.23
N SER A 200 16.80 -14.98 -5.82
CA SER A 200 16.11 -13.88 -5.13
C SER A 200 15.18 -13.14 -6.09
N LEU A 201 13.90 -13.02 -5.74
CA LEU A 201 12.84 -12.48 -6.60
C LEU A 201 12.30 -11.14 -6.10
N PHE A 202 12.26 -10.98 -4.77
CA PHE A 202 11.79 -9.77 -4.12
C PHE A 202 12.49 -9.63 -2.77
N GLU A 203 12.91 -8.42 -2.44
CA GLU A 203 13.49 -8.09 -1.15
C GLU A 203 13.11 -6.66 -0.74
N ASP A 204 12.79 -6.48 0.53
CA ASP A 204 12.76 -5.16 1.16
C ASP A 204 13.21 -5.26 2.62
N ASP A 205 14.30 -4.58 2.96
CA ASP A 205 14.82 -4.43 4.32
C ASP A 205 14.36 -3.10 4.97
N PHE A 206 13.48 -2.33 4.32
CA PHE A 206 12.91 -1.08 4.84
C PHE A 206 13.96 -0.05 5.33
N ASN A 207 15.14 -0.04 4.71
CA ASN A 207 16.24 0.88 5.04
C ASN A 207 16.03 2.32 4.53
N GLY A 208 14.99 2.57 3.73
CA GLY A 208 14.65 3.90 3.24
C GLY A 208 14.11 4.83 4.33
N HIS A 209 13.98 6.12 4.01
CA HIS A 209 13.33 7.10 4.90
C HIS A 209 11.80 7.04 4.85
N THR A 210 11.24 6.48 3.78
CA THR A 210 9.80 6.31 3.55
C THR A 210 9.55 4.94 2.93
N LEU A 211 8.29 4.50 2.90
CA LEU A 211 7.90 3.28 2.21
C LEU A 211 8.23 3.39 0.72
N ASP A 212 8.83 2.35 0.14
CA ASP A 212 9.08 2.27 -1.29
C ASP A 212 7.78 1.98 -2.05
N MET A 213 7.19 3.04 -2.60
CA MET A 213 5.92 2.96 -3.34
C MET A 213 6.04 2.28 -4.71
N GLN A 214 7.26 1.98 -5.18
CA GLN A 214 7.47 1.13 -6.36
C GLN A 214 7.29 -0.35 -6.01
N LYS A 215 7.56 -0.72 -4.75
CA LYS A 215 7.35 -2.09 -4.24
C LYS A 215 5.98 -2.25 -3.60
N TRP A 216 5.49 -1.25 -2.87
CA TRP A 216 4.32 -1.39 -2.03
C TRP A 216 3.22 -0.40 -2.39
N ARG A 217 2.00 -0.90 -2.49
CA ARG A 217 0.79 -0.08 -2.48
C ARG A 217 0.22 -0.06 -1.07
N ILE A 218 -0.10 1.12 -0.55
CA ILE A 218 -0.87 1.25 0.70
C ILE A 218 -2.36 1.06 0.40
N GLU A 219 -3.04 0.26 1.19
CA GLU A 219 -4.49 0.05 1.09
C GLU A 219 -5.26 1.19 1.77
N ASN A 220 -6.19 1.79 1.03
CA ASN A 220 -7.12 2.82 1.52
C ASN A 220 -8.53 2.28 1.34
N ARG A 221 -9.02 1.56 2.34
CA ARG A 221 -10.34 0.91 2.30
C ARG A 221 -10.80 0.49 3.69
N PHE A 222 -12.10 0.28 3.82
CA PHE A 222 -12.64 -0.47 4.95
C PHE A 222 -12.30 -1.97 4.80
N ALA A 223 -12.06 -2.63 5.92
CA ALA A 223 -12.14 -4.09 5.96
C ALA A 223 -13.57 -4.53 5.63
N SER A 224 -13.69 -5.65 4.93
CA SER A 224 -14.96 -6.13 4.37
C SER A 224 -14.99 -7.65 4.32
N ASP A 225 -15.97 -8.21 3.60
CA ASP A 225 -16.19 -9.64 3.55
C ASP A 225 -14.95 -10.40 3.07
N PRO A 226 -14.71 -11.61 3.60
CA PRO A 226 -15.57 -12.35 4.54
C PRO A 226 -15.24 -12.15 6.03
N ASP A 227 -14.09 -11.54 6.36
CA ASP A 227 -13.64 -11.43 7.76
C ASP A 227 -14.21 -10.22 8.50
N ASN A 228 -14.55 -9.15 7.77
CA ASN A 228 -15.12 -7.91 8.31
C ASN A 228 -14.39 -7.46 9.59
N GLU A 229 -13.06 -7.35 9.52
CA GLU A 229 -12.26 -6.82 10.62
C GLU A 229 -12.76 -5.42 11.02
N PHE A 230 -12.59 -5.06 12.28
CA PHE A 230 -13.07 -3.79 12.83
C PHE A 230 -12.10 -2.64 12.55
N VAL A 231 -11.52 -2.62 11.36
CA VAL A 231 -10.46 -1.69 10.96
C VAL A 231 -10.77 -0.92 9.67
N VAL A 232 -10.17 0.26 9.60
CA VAL A 232 -10.01 1.08 8.40
C VAL A 232 -8.53 1.09 8.04
N TYR A 233 -8.18 0.61 6.84
CA TYR A 233 -6.82 0.72 6.31
C TYR A 233 -6.67 2.07 5.61
N ALA A 234 -5.66 2.85 6.01
CA ALA A 234 -5.41 4.16 5.41
C ALA A 234 -3.94 4.59 5.50
N ASP A 235 -3.51 5.44 4.57
CA ASP A 235 -2.18 6.09 4.58
C ASP A 235 -2.11 7.24 5.60
N PHE A 236 -2.00 6.88 6.87
CA PHE A 236 -1.73 7.82 7.95
C PHE A 236 -0.40 7.52 8.63
N LYS A 237 0.44 8.55 8.78
CA LYS A 237 1.77 8.45 9.40
C LYS A 237 1.78 7.91 10.84
N ASP A 238 0.66 8.05 11.54
CA ASP A 238 0.47 7.50 12.89
C ASP A 238 0.30 5.97 12.87
N ASN A 239 -0.14 5.43 11.73
CA ASN A 239 -0.49 4.03 11.53
C ASN A 239 0.52 3.27 10.68
N ILE A 240 1.24 3.93 9.79
CA ILE A 240 2.30 3.33 8.97
C ILE A 240 3.49 4.26 8.81
N ARG A 241 4.70 3.74 9.04
CA ARG A 241 5.96 4.46 8.82
C ARG A 241 7.11 3.49 8.60
N VAL A 242 8.11 3.95 7.85
CA VAL A 242 9.43 3.33 7.84
C VAL A 242 10.32 4.12 8.81
N GLN A 243 10.92 3.44 9.78
CA GLN A 243 11.78 4.07 10.77
C GLN A 243 12.82 3.07 11.29
N ASN A 244 14.09 3.49 11.32
CA ASN A 244 15.21 2.70 11.83
C ASN A 244 15.38 1.33 11.13
N GLY A 245 15.27 1.33 9.79
CA GLY A 245 15.42 0.11 8.97
C GLY A 245 14.24 -0.85 9.10
N LYS A 246 13.05 -0.36 9.47
CA LYS A 246 11.89 -1.21 9.76
C LYS A 246 10.61 -0.57 9.29
N LEU A 247 9.68 -1.39 8.82
CA LEU A 247 8.29 -1.02 8.66
C LEU A 247 7.55 -1.17 9.99
N ALA A 248 6.94 -0.09 10.45
CA ALA A 248 6.11 -0.08 11.65
C ALA A 248 4.65 0.15 11.28
N ILE A 249 3.78 -0.77 11.69
CA ILE A 249 2.32 -0.67 11.52
C ILE A 249 1.65 -0.68 12.89
N ARG A 250 0.90 0.39 13.19
CA ARG A 250 0.29 0.62 14.49
C ARG A 250 -1.22 0.83 14.38
N PRO A 251 -2.04 0.07 15.14
CA PRO A 251 -3.45 0.39 15.27
C PRO A 251 -3.66 1.57 16.25
N THR A 252 -4.57 2.48 15.90
CA THR A 252 -5.02 3.61 16.74
C THR A 252 -6.54 3.74 16.66
N LEU A 253 -7.17 4.57 17.50
CA LEU A 253 -8.61 4.74 17.41
C LEU A 253 -8.97 5.70 16.27
N PHE A 254 -10.07 5.40 15.57
CA PHE A 254 -10.60 6.27 14.53
C PHE A 254 -10.97 7.65 15.08
N GLU A 255 -11.58 7.69 16.26
CA GLU A 255 -12.00 8.94 16.91
C GLU A 255 -10.84 9.76 17.48
N GLU A 256 -9.66 9.18 17.73
CA GLU A 256 -8.47 9.97 18.09
C GLU A 256 -8.05 10.89 16.95
N LYS A 257 -8.26 10.46 15.69
CA LYS A 257 -7.91 11.24 14.51
C LYS A 257 -9.04 12.16 14.04
N PHE A 258 -10.27 11.65 14.02
CA PHE A 258 -11.42 12.34 13.42
C PHE A 258 -12.36 13.00 14.45
N GLY A 259 -12.06 12.87 15.73
CA GLY A 259 -12.80 13.46 16.83
C GLY A 259 -13.91 12.55 17.39
N PRO A 260 -14.40 12.85 18.61
CA PRO A 260 -15.45 12.07 19.26
C PRO A 260 -16.72 11.96 18.42
N GLY A 261 -17.31 10.76 18.39
CA GLY A 261 -18.53 10.47 17.63
C GLY A 261 -18.33 10.42 16.11
N ALA A 262 -17.08 10.40 15.62
CA ALA A 262 -16.81 10.25 14.19
C ALA A 262 -17.21 8.86 13.68
N THR A 263 -17.25 7.84 14.54
CA THR A 263 -17.65 6.47 14.15
C THR A 263 -19.12 6.34 13.77
N THR A 264 -19.96 7.31 14.15
CA THR A 264 -21.41 7.33 13.86
C THR A 264 -21.76 8.26 12.71
N LYS A 265 -20.78 8.73 11.92
CA LYS A 265 -20.98 9.65 10.79
C LYS A 265 -20.75 8.93 9.46
N GLN A 266 -20.50 9.70 8.40
CA GLN A 266 -20.09 9.19 7.10
C GLN A 266 -18.58 9.32 6.92
N PHE A 267 -17.95 8.33 6.30
CA PHE A 267 -16.56 8.42 5.84
C PHE A 267 -16.44 7.84 4.43
N ARG A 268 -15.64 8.52 3.58
CA ARG A 268 -15.48 8.19 2.17
C ARG A 268 -14.03 8.43 1.75
N PHE A 269 -13.42 7.42 1.12
CA PHE A 269 -12.06 7.49 0.55
C PHE A 269 -11.97 8.19 -0.81
N ALA A 270 -13.11 8.53 -1.42
CA ALA A 270 -13.20 9.16 -2.73
C ALA A 270 -12.40 8.40 -3.80
N GLU A 271 -11.50 9.07 -4.54
CA GLU A 271 -10.71 8.47 -5.62
C GLU A 271 -9.52 7.64 -5.10
N GLU A 272 -9.16 7.76 -3.83
CA GLU A 272 -8.02 7.04 -3.22
C GLU A 272 -8.37 5.61 -2.81
N CYS A 273 -9.65 5.23 -2.90
CA CYS A 273 -10.09 3.91 -2.48
C CYS A 273 -9.41 2.79 -3.28
N THR A 274 -8.78 1.85 -2.57
CA THR A 274 -8.13 0.67 -3.17
C THR A 274 -9.03 -0.57 -3.23
N GLY A 275 -10.19 -0.52 -2.57
CA GLY A 275 -11.19 -1.58 -2.59
C GLY A 275 -12.12 -1.54 -3.80
N HIS A 276 -13.20 -2.32 -3.75
CA HIS A 276 -14.19 -2.33 -4.82
C HIS A 276 -14.92 -0.98 -4.90
N ARG A 277 -14.88 -0.35 -6.08
CA ARG A 277 -15.50 0.96 -6.28
C ARG A 277 -17.01 0.90 -5.98
N SER A 278 -17.52 1.97 -5.39
CA SER A 278 -18.94 2.10 -5.02
C SER A 278 -19.47 0.98 -4.11
N SER A 279 -18.58 0.31 -3.36
CA SER A 279 -18.97 -0.66 -2.33
C SER A 279 -18.71 -0.11 -0.92
N ARG A 280 -19.04 -0.94 0.08
CA ARG A 280 -18.72 -0.74 1.50
C ARG A 280 -17.21 -0.64 1.79
N ASP A 281 -16.35 -0.97 0.82
CA ASP A 281 -14.90 -0.82 0.94
C ASP A 281 -14.48 0.65 0.84
N CYS A 282 -15.26 1.50 0.17
CA CYS A 282 -14.89 2.89 -0.14
C CYS A 282 -15.72 3.93 0.59
N ILE A 283 -16.97 3.59 0.94
CA ILE A 283 -17.94 4.51 1.54
C ILE A 283 -18.66 3.76 2.66
N ARG A 284 -18.72 4.39 3.84
CA ARG A 284 -19.60 3.98 4.93
C ARG A 284 -20.45 5.18 5.32
N ASP A 285 -21.75 5.01 5.29
CA ASP A 285 -22.71 6.04 5.70
C ASP A 285 -23.66 5.43 6.72
N THR A 286 -23.47 5.76 7.99
CA THR A 286 -24.23 5.20 9.12
C THR A 286 -25.73 5.54 9.07
N LYS A 287 -26.15 6.47 8.21
CA LYS A 287 -27.57 6.75 7.96
C LYS A 287 -28.21 5.73 7.02
N ILE A 288 -27.40 5.04 6.23
CA ILE A 288 -27.82 4.07 5.20
C ILE A 288 -27.45 2.67 5.66
N ASP A 289 -26.20 2.49 6.04
CA ASP A 289 -25.67 1.30 6.68
C ASP A 289 -26.09 1.38 8.15
N PHE A 290 -26.96 0.49 8.63
CA PHE A 290 -27.28 0.37 10.07
C PHE A 290 -26.10 -0.24 10.87
N ASP A 291 -24.90 0.20 10.54
CA ASP A 291 -23.60 -0.27 11.00
C ASP A 291 -22.74 0.96 11.31
N MET A 292 -21.68 0.81 12.09
CA MET A 292 -20.78 1.92 12.41
C MET A 292 -19.57 1.95 11.47
N ILE A 293 -18.89 3.08 11.41
CA ILE A 293 -17.54 3.12 10.84
C ILE A 293 -16.63 2.28 11.76
N PRO A 294 -15.79 1.38 11.20
CA PRO A 294 -14.85 0.61 12.00
C PRO A 294 -14.02 1.49 12.96
N PRO A 295 -14.01 1.16 14.26
CA PRO A 295 -13.49 2.07 15.30
C PRO A 295 -11.97 2.16 15.34
N VAL A 296 -11.25 1.36 14.56
CA VAL A 296 -9.79 1.28 14.56
C VAL A 296 -9.22 1.72 13.22
N LEU A 297 -8.23 2.62 13.26
CA LEU A 297 -7.37 2.96 12.12
C LEU A 297 -6.11 2.09 12.17
N THR A 298 -5.70 1.58 11.02
CA THR A 298 -4.47 0.80 10.86
C THR A 298 -3.99 0.91 9.41
N ALA A 299 -2.99 0.12 9.02
CA ALA A 299 -2.54 0.04 7.64
C ALA A 299 -2.37 -1.41 7.16
N GLN A 300 -2.51 -1.57 5.85
CA GLN A 300 -2.13 -2.76 5.11
C GLN A 300 -1.42 -2.30 3.84
N ILE A 301 -0.34 -2.98 3.48
CA ILE A 301 0.40 -2.74 2.24
C ILE A 301 0.49 -4.02 1.42
N THR A 302 0.53 -3.86 0.10
CA THR A 302 0.47 -4.99 -0.84
C THR A 302 1.44 -4.82 -2.01
N THR A 303 1.91 -5.94 -2.58
CA THR A 303 2.75 -5.92 -3.79
C THR A 303 1.96 -6.09 -5.08
N ILE A 304 0.62 -6.03 -5.05
CA ILE A 304 -0.25 -6.31 -6.21
C ILE A 304 0.10 -5.56 -7.51
N ASN A 305 0.63 -4.35 -7.38
CA ASN A 305 1.02 -3.51 -8.53
C ASN A 305 2.45 -3.75 -9.03
N SER A 306 3.29 -4.44 -8.24
CA SER A 306 4.74 -4.48 -8.43
C SER A 306 5.29 -5.90 -8.57
N PHE A 307 4.79 -6.84 -7.76
CA PHE A 307 5.31 -8.19 -7.66
C PHE A 307 4.19 -9.20 -7.34
N ARG A 308 4.06 -10.17 -8.24
CA ARG A 308 3.17 -11.34 -8.15
C ARG A 308 3.94 -12.58 -8.60
N PHE A 309 3.68 -13.71 -7.97
CA PHE A 309 4.43 -14.93 -8.24
C PHE A 309 3.58 -16.16 -7.95
N MET A 310 3.90 -17.28 -8.59
CA MET A 310 3.34 -18.59 -8.29
C MET A 310 4.46 -19.53 -7.90
N TYR A 311 4.29 -20.23 -6.77
CA TYR A 311 5.31 -21.04 -6.08
C TYR A 311 6.52 -20.23 -5.64
N GLY A 312 7.07 -20.51 -4.46
CA GLY A 312 8.22 -19.77 -3.94
C GLY A 312 8.43 -20.01 -2.45
N ARG A 313 9.54 -19.49 -1.93
CA ARG A 313 9.81 -19.44 -0.49
C ARG A 313 9.77 -18.00 -0.02
N VAL A 314 8.86 -17.70 0.90
CA VAL A 314 8.68 -16.37 1.50
C VAL A 314 9.26 -16.41 2.90
N LEU A 315 10.09 -15.43 3.24
CA LEU A 315 10.61 -15.21 4.59
C LEU A 315 10.27 -13.78 5.03
N ILE A 316 9.66 -13.66 6.20
CA ILE A 316 9.30 -12.38 6.82
C ILE A 316 9.85 -12.37 8.22
N ARG A 317 10.80 -11.47 8.49
CA ARG A 317 11.29 -11.26 9.86
C ARG A 317 10.50 -10.13 10.51
N ALA A 318 9.74 -10.46 11.55
CA ALA A 318 8.87 -9.50 12.21
C ALA A 318 8.75 -9.75 13.71
N LYS A 319 8.46 -8.68 14.44
CA LYS A 319 7.89 -8.72 15.78
C LYS A 319 6.40 -8.43 15.68
N LEU A 320 5.58 -9.42 16.02
CA LEU A 320 4.12 -9.39 15.87
C LEU A 320 3.47 -8.45 16.91
N PRO A 321 2.28 -7.89 16.61
CA PRO A 321 1.63 -6.96 17.52
C PRO A 321 1.11 -7.64 18.80
N VAL A 322 1.23 -6.95 19.93
CA VAL A 322 0.71 -7.38 21.24
C VAL A 322 -0.49 -6.55 21.65
N GLY A 323 -1.54 -7.20 22.15
CA GLY A 323 -2.71 -6.53 22.74
C GLY A 323 -3.98 -7.32 22.47
N ASN A 324 -5.01 -7.10 23.28
CA ASN A 324 -6.28 -7.79 23.09
C ASN A 324 -6.88 -7.45 21.73
N TRP A 325 -7.31 -8.49 21.02
CA TRP A 325 -8.06 -8.42 19.77
C TRP A 325 -7.28 -7.90 18.56
N ILE A 326 -5.95 -7.75 18.64
CA ILE A 326 -5.09 -7.39 17.51
C ILE A 326 -4.46 -8.65 16.90
N PHE A 327 -4.24 -8.71 15.60
CA PHE A 327 -3.48 -9.80 14.98
C PHE A 327 -2.67 -9.33 13.76
N PRO A 328 -1.54 -9.99 13.46
CA PRO A 328 -0.76 -9.69 12.27
C PRO A 328 -1.43 -10.24 11.01
N GLN A 329 -1.29 -9.52 9.91
CA GLN A 329 -1.68 -9.94 8.58
C GLN A 329 -0.43 -10.12 7.74
N LEU A 330 0.13 -11.34 7.75
CA LEU A 330 1.29 -11.72 6.94
C LEU A 330 0.80 -12.72 5.88
N TYR A 331 0.37 -12.21 4.74
CA TYR A 331 -0.44 -12.94 3.78
C TYR A 331 0.22 -13.11 2.42
N LEU A 332 -0.13 -14.21 1.77
CA LEU A 332 -0.18 -14.28 0.31
C LEU A 332 -1.64 -14.23 -0.12
N ILE A 333 -1.97 -13.26 -0.96
CA ILE A 333 -3.32 -12.95 -1.43
C ILE A 333 -3.40 -13.27 -2.94
N PRO A 334 -4.47 -13.92 -3.44
CA PRO A 334 -4.57 -14.26 -4.86
C PRO A 334 -4.61 -13.00 -5.72
N ALA A 335 -3.81 -12.95 -6.78
CA ALA A 335 -3.73 -11.80 -7.69
C ALA A 335 -4.98 -11.63 -8.58
N SER A 336 -5.87 -12.63 -8.58
CA SER A 336 -7.15 -12.62 -9.29
C SER A 336 -8.17 -13.51 -8.60
N ASP A 337 -9.45 -13.22 -8.80
CA ASP A 337 -10.58 -14.02 -8.29
C ASP A 337 -10.86 -15.25 -9.18
N PHE A 338 -9.83 -15.95 -9.69
CA PHE A 338 -9.97 -17.00 -10.73
C PHE A 338 -10.96 -18.11 -10.34
N TYR A 339 -10.96 -18.52 -9.07
CA TYR A 339 -11.86 -19.55 -8.55
C TYR A 339 -13.12 -18.95 -7.88
N GLY A 340 -13.27 -17.64 -7.91
CA GLY A 340 -14.33 -16.89 -7.26
C GLY A 340 -13.81 -15.97 -6.16
N ARG A 341 -14.57 -14.90 -5.92
CA ARG A 341 -14.28 -13.87 -4.90
C ARG A 341 -14.73 -14.28 -3.50
N ASP A 342 -15.86 -14.98 -3.41
CA ASP A 342 -16.55 -15.16 -2.14
C ASP A 342 -15.95 -16.27 -1.28
N GLY A 343 -15.92 -16.05 0.04
CA GLY A 343 -15.63 -17.09 1.04
C GLY A 343 -14.32 -17.85 0.82
N TYR A 344 -13.28 -17.15 0.36
CA TYR A 344 -11.95 -17.69 0.02
C TYR A 344 -11.96 -18.75 -1.09
N ALA A 345 -12.87 -18.65 -2.06
CA ALA A 345 -12.87 -19.57 -3.19
C ALA A 345 -11.54 -19.56 -3.98
N SER A 346 -10.84 -18.41 -4.03
CA SER A 346 -9.47 -18.31 -4.59
C SER A 346 -8.34 -18.46 -3.56
N GLY A 347 -8.67 -18.81 -2.31
CA GLY A 347 -7.73 -19.06 -1.24
C GLY A 347 -7.09 -17.82 -0.61
N LEU A 348 -6.45 -18.02 0.54
CA LEU A 348 -5.52 -17.09 1.18
C LEU A 348 -4.48 -17.94 1.93
N MET A 349 -3.20 -17.56 1.87
CA MET A 349 -2.16 -18.22 2.69
C MET A 349 -1.68 -17.28 3.78
N ARG A 350 -1.59 -17.79 5.02
CA ARG A 350 -1.07 -17.05 6.17
C ARG A 350 0.32 -17.57 6.51
N VAL A 351 1.33 -16.71 6.39
CA VAL A 351 2.73 -17.04 6.72
C VAL A 351 2.87 -17.24 8.23
N ALA A 352 2.29 -16.34 9.03
CA ALA A 352 2.22 -16.47 10.48
C ALA A 352 1.00 -15.73 11.05
N PHE A 353 0.43 -16.29 12.10
CA PHE A 353 -0.73 -15.78 12.81
C PHE A 353 -0.61 -16.12 14.30
N VAL A 354 -0.73 -15.09 15.13
CA VAL A 354 -0.82 -15.21 16.59
C VAL A 354 -1.98 -14.30 17.01
N PRO A 355 -3.09 -14.84 17.55
CA PRO A 355 -4.21 -14.01 17.93
C PRO A 355 -3.88 -13.20 19.19
N GLY A 356 -4.14 -11.89 19.14
CA GLY A 356 -4.02 -11.01 20.30
C GLY A 356 -5.14 -11.23 21.30
N GLY A 357 -4.79 -11.58 22.53
CA GLY A 357 -5.74 -11.86 23.59
C GLY A 357 -5.02 -12.22 24.88
N PRO A 358 -5.78 -12.48 25.97
CA PRO A 358 -5.18 -12.84 27.26
C PRO A 358 -4.47 -14.21 27.23
N ARG A 359 -4.79 -15.06 26.25
CA ARG A 359 -4.30 -16.43 26.08
C ARG A 359 -3.83 -16.66 24.63
N LEU A 360 -3.29 -17.85 24.35
CA LEU A 360 -2.86 -18.33 23.03
C LEU A 360 -1.67 -17.59 22.40
N ARG A 361 -0.99 -16.69 23.13
CA ARG A 361 0.25 -16.01 22.70
C ARG A 361 1.42 -16.97 22.42
N ASN A 362 1.30 -18.21 22.89
CA ASN A 362 2.27 -19.28 22.73
C ASN A 362 1.93 -20.24 21.58
N GLN A 363 0.86 -19.95 20.83
CA GLN A 363 0.45 -20.67 19.64
C GLN A 363 0.76 -19.84 18.40
N LEU A 364 1.68 -20.35 17.58
CA LEU A 364 1.98 -19.82 16.26
C LEU A 364 1.22 -20.66 15.24
N SER A 365 0.34 -20.03 14.48
CA SER A 365 -0.38 -20.68 13.41
C SER A 365 0.06 -20.18 12.04
N GLY A 366 0.02 -21.05 11.03
CA GLY A 366 0.28 -20.68 9.64
C GLY A 366 -0.25 -21.78 8.71
N GLY A 367 -0.58 -21.43 7.47
CA GLY A 367 -1.19 -22.37 6.52
C GLY A 367 -2.22 -21.73 5.61
N LEU A 368 -3.26 -22.50 5.28
CA LEU A 368 -4.21 -22.16 4.21
C LEU A 368 -5.60 -21.87 4.76
N ILE A 369 -6.20 -20.80 4.23
CA ILE A 369 -7.62 -20.49 4.42
C ILE A 369 -8.34 -20.80 3.12
N VAL A 370 -9.23 -21.79 3.19
CA VAL A 370 -10.01 -22.34 2.06
C VAL A 370 -11.52 -22.10 2.22
N SER A 371 -11.92 -21.55 3.36
CA SER A 371 -13.31 -21.28 3.71
C SER A 371 -13.39 -20.16 4.74
N ASP A 372 -14.51 -19.45 4.74
CA ASP A 372 -14.90 -18.42 5.70
C ASP A 372 -15.63 -18.99 6.92
N ARG A 373 -15.85 -20.32 6.96
CA ARG A 373 -16.60 -20.99 8.03
C ARG A 373 -15.81 -22.10 8.69
N GLU A 374 -15.87 -22.14 10.02
CA GLU A 374 -15.34 -23.26 10.80
C GLU A 374 -16.20 -24.53 10.64
N PRO A 375 -15.60 -25.73 10.75
CA PRO A 375 -14.17 -25.98 11.02
C PRO A 375 -13.28 -25.91 9.76
N LEU A 376 -13.88 -25.72 8.57
CA LEU A 376 -13.14 -25.75 7.31
C LEU A 376 -12.12 -24.62 7.17
N ARG A 377 -12.43 -23.44 7.73
CA ARG A 377 -11.54 -22.28 7.73
C ARG A 377 -10.18 -22.61 8.33
N CYS A 378 -10.15 -23.26 9.51
CA CYS A 378 -8.91 -23.64 10.17
C CYS A 378 -8.40 -25.06 9.82
N SER A 379 -9.11 -25.82 8.98
CA SER A 379 -8.76 -27.23 8.68
C SER A 379 -7.38 -27.44 8.05
N LYS A 380 -6.81 -26.40 7.41
CA LYS A 380 -5.47 -26.40 6.80
C LYS A 380 -4.52 -25.41 7.46
N MET A 381 -4.83 -24.95 8.67
CA MET A 381 -3.94 -24.15 9.50
C MET A 381 -3.17 -25.06 10.44
N CYS A 382 -1.84 -25.02 10.39
CA CYS A 382 -0.98 -25.72 11.33
C CYS A 382 -0.69 -24.83 12.53
N THR A 383 -0.69 -25.41 13.74
CA THR A 383 -0.41 -24.66 14.97
C THR A 383 0.75 -25.28 15.73
N LEU A 384 1.81 -24.49 15.94
CA LEU A 384 2.95 -24.81 16.78
C LEU A 384 2.75 -24.21 18.18
N THR A 385 2.71 -25.06 19.19
CA THR A 385 2.67 -24.63 20.60
C THR A 385 4.02 -24.87 21.25
N ARG A 386 4.64 -23.82 21.79
CA ARG A 386 5.90 -23.88 22.55
C ARG A 386 5.78 -23.08 23.85
N ASN A 387 6.71 -23.22 24.78
CA ASN A 387 6.76 -22.40 25.99
C ASN A 387 7.45 -21.04 25.73
N VAL A 388 6.98 -20.32 24.72
CA VAL A 388 7.46 -18.99 24.31
C VAL A 388 6.27 -18.08 24.00
N GLN A 389 6.46 -16.77 23.98
CA GLN A 389 5.45 -15.83 23.50
C GLN A 389 5.85 -15.35 22.11
N TRP A 390 5.16 -15.82 21.07
CA TRP A 390 5.54 -15.59 19.67
C TRP A 390 5.43 -14.12 19.21
N ASN A 391 4.79 -13.26 20.00
CA ASN A 391 4.67 -11.83 19.76
C ASN A 391 5.59 -10.97 20.65
N ALA A 392 6.41 -11.59 21.50
CA ALA A 392 7.32 -10.86 22.39
C ALA A 392 8.58 -10.36 21.68
N ASP A 393 9.10 -11.13 20.72
CA ASP A 393 10.37 -10.89 20.05
C ASP A 393 10.27 -11.01 18.52
N TYR A 394 11.38 -10.73 17.84
CA TYR A 394 11.47 -10.96 16.39
C TYR A 394 11.68 -12.43 16.11
N HIS A 395 10.93 -12.93 15.14
CA HIS A 395 11.13 -14.25 14.56
C HIS A 395 11.16 -14.14 13.04
N GLU A 396 11.81 -15.09 12.39
CA GLU A 396 11.74 -15.28 10.94
C GLU A 396 10.61 -16.27 10.63
N TYR A 397 9.51 -15.79 10.08
CA TYR A 397 8.38 -16.62 9.67
C TYR A 397 8.52 -16.98 8.20
N GLY A 398 8.38 -18.25 7.87
CA GLY A 398 8.58 -18.74 6.51
C GLY A 398 7.42 -19.59 5.99
N LEU A 399 7.24 -19.51 4.67
CA LEU A 399 6.32 -20.34 3.91
C LEU A 399 7.00 -20.76 2.61
N LYS A 400 7.23 -22.06 2.42
CA LYS A 400 7.68 -22.64 1.16
C LYS A 400 6.50 -23.27 0.45
N TRP A 401 6.19 -22.83 -0.76
CA TRP A 401 5.03 -23.26 -1.55
C TRP A 401 5.47 -23.80 -2.90
N THR A 402 5.08 -25.04 -3.20
CA THR A 402 5.44 -25.79 -4.41
C THR A 402 4.21 -26.54 -4.95
N PRO A 403 4.30 -27.13 -6.17
CA PRO A 403 3.29 -28.07 -6.66
C PRO A 403 3.08 -29.33 -5.78
N GLU A 404 4.03 -29.64 -4.89
CA GLU A 404 4.04 -30.82 -4.00
C GLU A 404 3.44 -30.55 -2.63
N GLY A 405 3.24 -29.29 -2.27
CA GLY A 405 2.69 -28.89 -0.99
C GLY A 405 3.31 -27.62 -0.45
N ILE A 406 2.97 -27.34 0.81
CA ILE A 406 3.36 -26.13 1.52
C ILE A 406 4.02 -26.49 2.84
N TRP A 407 5.17 -25.89 3.13
CA TRP A 407 5.89 -26.06 4.39
C TRP A 407 5.88 -24.74 5.14
N MET A 408 5.52 -24.82 6.42
CA MET A 408 5.52 -23.68 7.33
C MET A 408 6.79 -23.72 8.17
N GLU A 409 7.46 -22.59 8.25
CA GLU A 409 8.78 -22.43 8.87
C GLU A 409 8.74 -21.33 9.93
N VAL A 410 9.50 -21.52 11.01
CA VAL A 410 9.84 -20.44 11.95
C VAL A 410 11.28 -20.59 12.40
N ASP A 411 12.05 -19.50 12.35
CA ASP A 411 13.46 -19.44 12.76
C ASP A 411 14.33 -20.55 12.11
N GLY A 412 14.07 -20.83 10.83
CA GLY A 412 14.75 -21.87 10.05
C GLY A 412 14.25 -23.31 10.28
N GLU A 413 13.28 -23.53 11.16
CA GLU A 413 12.71 -24.85 11.43
C GLU A 413 11.35 -25.04 10.76
N VAL A 414 11.20 -26.10 9.98
CA VAL A 414 9.89 -26.54 9.46
C VAL A 414 9.08 -27.15 10.61
N TYR A 415 7.91 -26.58 10.90
CA TYR A 415 7.01 -27.11 11.93
C TYR A 415 5.77 -27.79 11.35
N CYS A 416 5.50 -27.62 10.05
CA CYS A 416 4.37 -28.27 9.39
C CYS A 416 4.60 -28.48 7.90
N LYS A 417 4.02 -29.56 7.35
CA LYS A 417 3.80 -29.77 5.92
C LYS A 417 2.29 -29.90 5.67
N ILE A 418 1.78 -29.14 4.73
CA ILE A 418 0.42 -29.24 4.21
C ILE A 418 0.49 -29.97 2.87
N ASP A 419 -0.04 -31.19 2.86
CA ASP A 419 -0.05 -32.05 1.68
C ASP A 419 -1.37 -31.88 0.91
N PRO A 420 -1.35 -31.58 -0.40
CA PRO A 420 -2.56 -31.49 -1.19
C PRO A 420 -3.24 -32.85 -1.39
N GLY A 421 -2.53 -33.98 -1.22
CA GLY A 421 -3.05 -35.31 -1.55
C GLY A 421 -3.52 -35.41 -3.00
N GLU A 422 -4.76 -35.87 -3.20
CA GLU A 422 -5.44 -35.83 -4.51
C GLU A 422 -5.99 -34.44 -4.88
N GLY A 423 -5.89 -33.47 -3.98
CA GLY A 423 -6.21 -32.06 -4.15
C GLY A 423 -7.18 -31.52 -3.11
N PHE A 424 -7.04 -30.23 -2.76
CA PHE A 424 -7.84 -29.58 -1.71
C PHE A 424 -9.35 -29.52 -1.98
N HIS A 425 -9.77 -29.77 -3.22
CA HIS A 425 -11.19 -29.86 -3.57
C HIS A 425 -11.94 -30.90 -2.74
N LYS A 426 -11.28 -32.00 -2.33
CA LYS A 426 -11.89 -33.03 -1.48
C LYS A 426 -12.29 -32.49 -0.11
N ASP A 427 -11.50 -31.58 0.45
CA ASP A 427 -11.72 -31.02 1.79
C ASP A 427 -12.99 -30.17 1.85
N ILE A 428 -13.32 -29.49 0.75
CA ILE A 428 -14.48 -28.58 0.70
C ILE A 428 -15.70 -29.17 -0.01
N LEU A 429 -15.59 -30.37 -0.60
CA LEU A 429 -16.63 -30.97 -1.46
C LEU A 429 -18.01 -31.04 -0.78
N ALA A 430 -18.04 -31.46 0.49
CA ALA A 430 -19.29 -31.63 1.24
C ALA A 430 -20.00 -30.29 1.52
N SER A 431 -19.26 -29.19 1.68
CA SER A 431 -19.80 -27.88 2.08
C SER A 431 -19.95 -26.90 0.93
N LYS A 432 -19.07 -26.97 -0.08
CA LYS A 432 -19.02 -26.07 -1.24
C LYS A 432 -18.80 -26.86 -2.55
N PRO A 433 -19.75 -27.74 -2.95
CA PRO A 433 -19.56 -28.66 -4.07
C PRO A 433 -19.31 -27.97 -5.42
N GLN A 434 -19.86 -26.77 -5.64
CA GLN A 434 -19.62 -26.00 -6.87
C GLN A 434 -18.17 -25.51 -6.95
N ILE A 435 -17.65 -24.93 -5.85
CA ILE A 435 -16.26 -24.47 -5.76
C ILE A 435 -15.29 -25.65 -5.82
N ALA A 436 -15.59 -26.74 -5.13
CA ALA A 436 -14.80 -27.98 -5.19
C ALA A 436 -14.68 -28.51 -6.63
N ASN A 437 -15.78 -28.54 -7.38
CA ASN A 437 -15.75 -28.95 -8.78
C ASN A 437 -14.95 -27.97 -9.64
N LEU A 438 -15.04 -26.67 -9.39
CA LEU A 438 -14.24 -25.68 -10.11
C LEU A 438 -12.73 -25.90 -9.89
N TRP A 439 -12.31 -26.13 -8.64
CA TRP A 439 -10.91 -26.45 -8.32
C TRP A 439 -10.45 -27.73 -9.02
N ARG A 440 -11.26 -28.78 -8.98
CA ARG A 440 -10.96 -30.07 -9.61
C ARG A 440 -10.87 -30.00 -11.13
N LEU A 441 -11.72 -29.20 -11.78
CA LEU A 441 -11.86 -29.17 -13.24
C LEU A 441 -10.99 -28.10 -13.91
N SER A 442 -10.69 -27.01 -13.22
CA SER A 442 -10.02 -25.83 -13.78
C SER A 442 -8.65 -25.54 -13.17
N GLY A 443 -8.13 -26.45 -12.36
CA GLY A 443 -6.88 -26.29 -11.63
C GLY A 443 -6.07 -27.56 -11.54
N THR A 444 -4.93 -27.44 -10.85
CA THR A 444 -4.10 -28.57 -10.45
C THR A 444 -4.54 -29.10 -9.09
N ARG A 445 -3.86 -30.13 -8.57
CA ARG A 445 -4.08 -30.60 -7.19
C ARG A 445 -3.86 -29.49 -6.13
N MET A 446 -3.08 -28.46 -6.46
CA MET A 446 -2.83 -27.33 -5.57
C MET A 446 -3.94 -26.28 -5.59
N ALA A 447 -4.92 -26.36 -6.49
CA ALA A 447 -6.03 -25.41 -6.55
C ALA A 447 -6.73 -25.26 -5.18
N PRO A 448 -6.98 -24.03 -4.71
CA PRO A 448 -6.90 -22.76 -5.46
C PRO A 448 -5.51 -22.08 -5.45
N PHE A 449 -4.51 -22.70 -4.83
CA PHE A 449 -3.13 -22.20 -4.67
C PHE A 449 -2.23 -22.60 -5.85
N ASP A 450 -2.75 -22.47 -7.06
CA ASP A 450 -2.09 -22.81 -8.33
C ASP A 450 -2.23 -21.67 -9.36
N LYS A 451 -2.31 -20.44 -8.84
CA LYS A 451 -2.38 -19.16 -9.58
C LYS A 451 -1.37 -18.20 -8.96
N GLU A 452 -1.20 -17.02 -9.54
CA GLU A 452 -0.31 -16.01 -8.96
C GLU A 452 -0.89 -15.41 -7.67
N PHE A 453 -0.03 -15.22 -6.67
CA PHE A 453 -0.31 -14.54 -5.43
C PHE A 453 0.62 -13.33 -5.27
N TYR A 454 0.24 -12.38 -4.42
CA TYR A 454 1.05 -11.23 -4.03
C TYR A 454 1.12 -11.12 -2.50
N LEU A 455 2.12 -10.40 -1.99
CA LEU A 455 2.32 -10.21 -0.56
C LEU A 455 1.35 -9.18 0.00
N GLY A 456 0.82 -9.43 1.19
CA GLY A 456 0.05 -8.47 1.99
C GLY A 456 0.57 -8.41 3.42
N LEU A 457 0.90 -7.21 3.89
CA LEU A 457 1.42 -6.96 5.24
C LEU A 457 0.54 -5.94 5.94
N GLY A 458 0.01 -6.26 7.12
CA GLY A 458 -0.88 -5.36 7.84
C GLY A 458 -1.16 -5.79 9.27
N VAL A 459 -2.01 -5.03 9.94
CA VAL A 459 -2.51 -5.36 11.28
C VAL A 459 -4.04 -5.32 11.26
N GLY A 460 -4.66 -6.44 11.61
CA GLY A 460 -6.11 -6.57 11.78
C GLY A 460 -6.52 -6.44 13.25
N VAL A 461 -7.78 -6.07 13.48
CA VAL A 461 -8.36 -6.01 14.83
C VAL A 461 -9.79 -6.55 14.81
N GLY A 462 -10.12 -7.40 15.79
CA GLY A 462 -11.44 -7.98 15.96
C GLY A 462 -11.88 -8.76 14.72
N GLY A 463 -13.12 -8.56 14.29
CA GLY A 463 -13.69 -9.23 13.11
C GLY A 463 -14.47 -10.50 13.44
N HIS A 464 -14.96 -11.15 12.39
CA HIS A 464 -15.98 -12.19 12.49
C HIS A 464 -15.42 -13.58 12.73
N ASN A 465 -14.19 -13.85 12.28
CA ASN A 465 -13.70 -15.23 12.18
C ASN A 465 -12.41 -15.50 12.97
N ASP A 466 -11.54 -14.51 13.20
CA ASP A 466 -10.18 -14.75 13.72
C ASP A 466 -10.08 -14.89 15.25
N PHE A 467 -11.18 -14.64 15.96
CA PHE A 467 -11.26 -14.78 17.43
C PHE A 467 -12.31 -15.79 17.88
N HIS A 468 -12.75 -16.72 17.02
CA HIS A 468 -13.80 -17.70 17.35
C HIS A 468 -13.46 -18.58 18.57
N GLN A 469 -12.17 -18.78 18.88
CA GLN A 469 -11.70 -19.57 20.03
C GLN A 469 -11.77 -18.82 21.37
N PHE A 470 -12.11 -17.52 21.37
CA PHE A 470 -12.17 -16.70 22.57
C PHE A 470 -13.62 -16.47 23.00
N GLU A 471 -14.08 -17.24 23.99
CA GLU A 471 -15.43 -17.08 24.57
C GLU A 471 -15.62 -15.76 25.32
N GLY A 472 -14.54 -15.18 25.88
CA GLY A 472 -14.58 -13.96 26.69
C GLY A 472 -14.45 -12.65 25.91
N LYS A 473 -14.56 -12.68 24.58
CA LYS A 473 -14.46 -11.45 23.76
C LYS A 473 -15.78 -10.65 23.84
N PRO A 474 -15.73 -9.30 23.73
CA PRO A 474 -16.90 -8.46 23.96
C PRO A 474 -17.97 -8.48 22.85
N TRP A 475 -17.74 -9.21 21.75
CA TRP A 475 -18.66 -9.30 20.62
C TRP A 475 -19.01 -10.74 20.27
N LYS A 476 -20.15 -10.92 19.60
CA LYS A 476 -20.56 -12.20 19.03
C LYS A 476 -20.16 -12.28 17.56
N ASP A 477 -19.58 -13.40 17.14
CA ASP A 477 -19.26 -13.64 15.73
C ASP A 477 -20.52 -13.60 14.86
N LEU A 478 -20.39 -13.01 13.67
CA LEU A 478 -21.49 -12.77 12.74
C LEU A 478 -22.65 -11.93 13.32
N GLY A 479 -22.47 -11.32 14.49
CA GLY A 479 -23.49 -10.50 15.13
C GLY A 479 -23.60 -9.12 14.46
N VAL A 480 -24.82 -8.70 14.13
CA VAL A 480 -25.07 -7.38 13.50
C VAL A 480 -24.61 -6.18 14.35
N LYS A 481 -24.40 -6.38 15.65
CA LYS A 481 -23.86 -5.37 16.59
C LYS A 481 -22.43 -5.69 17.06
N ALA A 482 -21.71 -6.57 16.36
CA ALA A 482 -20.38 -7.01 16.80
C ALA A 482 -19.41 -5.83 16.96
N MET A 483 -19.35 -4.97 15.96
CA MET A 483 -18.50 -3.77 15.97
C MET A 483 -18.91 -2.78 17.08
N TYR A 484 -20.22 -2.59 17.28
CA TYR A 484 -20.76 -1.73 18.35
C TYR A 484 -20.41 -2.22 19.74
N THR A 485 -20.59 -3.51 19.99
CA THR A 485 -20.27 -4.13 21.29
C THR A 485 -18.76 -4.14 21.55
N PHE A 486 -17.95 -4.40 20.52
CA PHE A 486 -16.50 -4.22 20.57
C PHE A 486 -16.10 -2.78 20.95
N TRP A 487 -16.67 -1.77 20.28
CA TRP A 487 -16.38 -0.36 20.55
C TRP A 487 -16.80 0.10 21.96
N ASN A 488 -17.97 -0.33 22.42
CA ASN A 488 -18.44 0.00 23.77
C ASN A 488 -17.58 -0.63 24.87
N ALA A 489 -16.93 -1.76 24.58
CA ALA A 489 -16.04 -2.42 25.51
C ALA A 489 -14.60 -1.89 25.45
N ARG A 490 -14.31 -0.77 24.76
CA ARG A 490 -12.95 -0.26 24.56
C ARG A 490 -12.14 -0.05 25.83
N ASP A 491 -12.79 0.34 26.92
CA ASP A 491 -12.11 0.54 28.21
C ASP A 491 -11.55 -0.78 28.78
N SER A 492 -12.02 -1.94 28.30
CA SER A 492 -11.51 -3.27 28.69
C SER A 492 -10.34 -3.77 27.84
N TRP A 493 -10.15 -3.26 26.63
CA TRP A 493 -9.15 -3.79 25.70
C TRP A 493 -8.13 -2.74 25.23
N TYR A 494 -8.52 -1.48 25.03
CA TYR A 494 -7.61 -0.45 24.56
C TYR A 494 -6.46 -0.17 25.54
N PRO A 495 -6.64 -0.23 26.87
CA PRO A 495 -5.51 -0.12 27.81
C PRO A 495 -4.45 -1.23 27.68
N THR A 496 -4.78 -2.35 27.03
CA THR A 496 -3.80 -3.40 26.74
C THR A 496 -2.89 -3.03 25.57
N TRP A 497 -3.24 -1.99 24.80
CA TRP A 497 -2.48 -1.55 23.66
C TRP A 497 -1.45 -0.51 24.06
N ASN A 498 -0.19 -0.72 23.68
CA ASN A 498 0.93 0.14 24.03
C ASN A 498 1.94 0.19 22.88
N VAL A 499 3.19 0.58 23.14
CA VAL A 499 4.23 0.63 22.10
C VAL A 499 4.43 -0.74 21.42
N ASN A 500 4.28 -1.84 22.15
CA ASN A 500 4.41 -3.22 21.65
C ASN A 500 3.19 -3.70 20.83
N SER A 501 2.12 -2.91 20.74
CA SER A 501 1.02 -3.16 19.80
C SER A 501 1.36 -2.79 18.36
N THR A 502 2.51 -2.15 18.17
CA THR A 502 3.07 -1.86 16.86
C THR A 502 3.70 -3.13 16.30
N MET A 503 3.22 -3.60 15.15
CA MET A 503 3.91 -4.63 14.40
C MET A 503 5.16 -4.01 13.75
N LEU A 504 6.31 -4.67 13.91
CA LEU A 504 7.57 -4.22 13.34
C LEU A 504 8.09 -5.29 12.39
N ILE A 505 8.37 -4.92 11.15
CA ILE A 505 8.91 -5.81 10.13
C ILE A 505 10.32 -5.33 9.78
N ASP A 506 11.27 -6.25 9.92
CA ASP A 506 12.69 -6.03 9.64
C ASP A 506 12.97 -6.22 8.15
N PHE A 507 12.54 -7.36 7.60
CA PHE A 507 12.65 -7.59 6.16
C PHE A 507 11.57 -8.53 5.63
N VAL A 508 11.42 -8.51 4.30
CA VAL A 508 10.64 -9.46 3.51
C VAL A 508 11.50 -9.94 2.36
N ARG A 509 11.59 -11.26 2.16
CA ARG A 509 12.34 -11.89 1.07
C ARG A 509 11.52 -12.98 0.40
N VAL A 510 11.63 -13.07 -0.92
CA VAL A 510 10.98 -14.12 -1.73
C VAL A 510 12.02 -14.75 -2.65
N PHE A 511 12.08 -16.08 -2.64
CA PHE A 511 13.00 -16.87 -3.45
C PHE A 511 12.26 -17.83 -4.37
N GLY A 512 12.86 -18.13 -5.52
CA GLY A 512 12.46 -19.23 -6.39
C GLY A 512 12.66 -20.58 -5.71
N VAL A 513 11.79 -21.55 -6.03
CA VAL A 513 11.82 -22.93 -5.54
C VAL A 513 11.62 -23.95 -6.65
#